data_AF-A0A8K0N3A8-F1
#
_entry.id   AF-A0A8K0N3A8-F1
#
_cell.length_a   1.000
_cell.length_b   1.000
_cell.length_c   1.000
_cell.angle_alpha   90.00
_cell.angle_beta   90.00
_cell.angle_gamma   90.00
#
_symmetry.space_group_name_H-M   'P 1'
#
loop_
_entity.id
_entity.type
_entity.pdbx_description
1 polymer ?
#
loop_
_entity_poly.entity_id
_entity_poly.type
_entity_poly.pdbx_seq_one_letter_code
_entity_poly.pdbx_strand_id
1 'polypeptide(L)'
;MLIRSVVNEFLPREVQSFLLSSFTTFRTRVCSVHTIVIEESEKYASNQIYEAAKIYLATRINASMKRLRVSRADETASMVISLEPGGEMIDVFEGIEFKWRLVCQELEGSHNNKFRQAKTGTQLRSFEVSFHEKHKNKALNSYLPFILAQAKAIKHEEKTLHLYMNERESWFPINLHHPSTFDTLAMEEELKRTVMEDLARFVKRKDYYKRIGKAWKRGYLLYGPPGTGKSSLIAAMANYLKFDIYDLELTEVRWNSTLRRLLVGMTNRSILVIEDIDCTIELQKREEEAGSCKSSSRDDKVTLSGLLNFVDGLWSTSGEERIIVFTTNYKERLDPALLRPGRMDMHIHMGYCGPHAFRVLASNYHNVDDHPLFPEIQGLVREVEVTPAEVAEELMRSDDTDVALQGLVEFLQEKGGNASRAKGKEELVEHVAGMDQEAGVEMPEKRAS
;
A
#
# COMPACT_ATOMS: atom_id res chain seq x y z
N MET A 1 -7.30 2.32 68.23
CA MET A 1 -5.94 2.09 68.80
C MET A 1 -5.92 1.16 70.03
N LEU A 2 -7.01 0.43 70.37
CA LEU A 2 -7.04 -0.39 71.60
C LEU A 2 -6.76 -1.89 71.40
N ILE A 3 -6.94 -2.43 70.18
CA ILE A 3 -6.72 -3.87 69.90
C ILE A 3 -5.22 -4.23 69.84
N ARG A 4 -4.34 -3.27 69.50
CA ARG A 4 -2.88 -3.46 69.48
C ARG A 4 -2.26 -3.63 70.88
N SER A 5 -2.92 -3.12 71.92
CA SER A 5 -2.39 -3.20 73.30
C SER A 5 -2.64 -4.56 73.93
N VAL A 6 -3.86 -5.11 73.78
CA VAL A 6 -4.25 -6.38 74.41
C VAL A 6 -3.54 -7.58 73.77
N VAL A 7 -3.30 -7.54 72.45
CA VAL A 7 -2.62 -8.62 71.72
C VAL A 7 -1.12 -8.68 72.04
N ASN A 8 -0.51 -7.59 72.49
CA ASN A 8 0.90 -7.54 72.87
C ASN A 8 1.16 -7.92 74.34
N GLU A 9 0.14 -7.92 75.20
CA GLU A 9 0.28 -8.27 76.61
C GLU A 9 -0.06 -9.74 76.92
N PHE A 10 -0.88 -10.41 76.10
CA PHE A 10 -1.41 -11.75 76.40
C PHE A 10 -0.98 -12.87 75.45
N LEU A 11 -0.26 -12.58 74.37
CA LEU A 11 0.18 -13.60 73.40
C LEU A 11 1.71 -13.71 73.38
N PRO A 12 2.28 -14.89 73.69
CA PRO A 12 3.73 -15.14 73.56
C PRO A 12 4.22 -14.81 72.15
N ARG A 13 5.45 -14.30 72.04
CA ARG A 13 6.04 -13.87 70.75
C ARG A 13 6.10 -15.02 69.73
N GLU A 14 6.16 -16.26 70.20
CA GLU A 14 6.11 -17.47 69.39
C GLU A 14 4.76 -17.68 68.73
N VAL A 15 3.65 -17.29 69.38
CA VAL A 15 2.29 -17.41 68.81
C VAL A 15 2.02 -16.29 67.83
N GLN A 16 2.54 -15.08 68.07
CA GLN A 16 2.45 -13.98 67.10
C GLN A 16 3.24 -14.29 65.82
N SER A 17 4.45 -14.84 65.95
CA SER A 17 5.25 -15.25 64.79
C SER A 17 4.62 -16.44 64.07
N PHE A 18 3.97 -17.37 64.79
CA PHE A 18 3.21 -18.48 64.21
C PHE A 18 1.93 -18.02 63.50
N LEU A 19 1.20 -17.05 64.03
CA LEU A 19 0.00 -16.50 63.38
C LEU A 19 0.37 -15.66 62.15
N LEU A 20 1.43 -14.84 62.22
CA LEU A 20 1.93 -14.08 61.08
C LEU A 20 2.53 -15.00 60.02
N SER A 21 3.29 -16.03 60.40
CA SER A 21 3.81 -17.03 59.47
C SER A 21 2.70 -17.90 58.89
N SER A 22 1.68 -18.25 59.66
CA SER A 22 0.49 -18.96 59.16
C SER A 22 -0.32 -18.08 58.22
N PHE A 23 -0.47 -16.77 58.50
CA PHE A 23 -1.14 -15.83 57.58
C PHE A 23 -0.35 -15.61 56.30
N THR A 24 0.98 -15.49 56.35
CA THR A 24 1.82 -15.38 55.15
C THR A 24 1.83 -16.69 54.37
N THR A 25 1.83 -17.84 55.05
CA THR A 25 1.77 -19.18 54.43
C THR A 25 0.37 -19.48 53.85
N PHE A 26 -0.70 -18.95 54.44
CA PHE A 26 -2.05 -19.06 53.89
C PHE A 26 -2.22 -18.13 52.68
N ARG A 27 -1.58 -16.95 52.70
CA ARG A 27 -1.59 -16.01 51.56
C ARG A 27 -0.74 -16.50 50.38
N THR A 28 0.31 -17.29 50.61
CA THR A 28 1.09 -17.94 49.55
C THR A 28 0.44 -19.21 49.00
N ARG A 29 -0.57 -19.76 49.66
CA ARG A 29 -1.32 -20.96 49.19
C ARG A 29 -2.55 -20.67 48.32
N VAL A 30 -2.94 -19.41 48.09
CA VAL A 30 -4.22 -19.07 47.40
C VAL A 30 -4.05 -18.17 46.16
N CYS A 31 -2.84 -17.91 45.68
CA CYS A 31 -2.67 -17.19 44.41
C CYS A 31 -1.41 -17.67 43.69
N SER A 32 -1.52 -18.75 42.90
CA SER A 32 -0.43 -19.15 42.00
C SER A 32 -0.40 -18.17 40.83
N VAL A 33 0.40 -17.11 40.98
CA VAL A 33 0.70 -16.18 39.90
C VAL A 33 1.68 -16.86 38.96
N HIS A 34 1.30 -16.95 37.68
CA HIS A 34 2.14 -17.41 36.60
C HIS A 34 2.69 -16.20 35.85
N THR A 35 3.98 -16.22 35.49
CA THR A 35 4.64 -15.15 34.74
C THR A 35 5.25 -15.71 33.47
N ILE A 36 4.96 -15.08 32.34
CA ILE A 36 5.62 -15.35 31.06
C ILE A 36 6.66 -14.25 30.82
N VAL A 37 7.88 -14.64 30.46
CA VAL A 37 8.96 -13.72 30.11
C VAL A 37 9.12 -13.70 28.59
N ILE A 38 9.11 -12.50 28.02
CA ILE A 38 9.23 -12.25 26.58
C ILE A 38 10.48 -11.39 26.39
N GLU A 39 11.57 -12.00 25.96
CA GLU A 39 12.85 -11.31 25.74
C GLU A 39 12.87 -10.57 24.40
N GLU A 40 13.59 -9.44 24.31
CA GLU A 40 13.74 -8.61 23.10
C GLU A 40 14.38 -9.35 21.93
N SER A 41 15.36 -10.19 22.21
CA SER A 41 16.05 -10.99 21.21
C SER A 41 16.28 -12.41 21.70
N GLU A 42 15.89 -13.39 20.88
CA GLU A 42 16.30 -14.77 21.10
C GLU A 42 17.58 -15.01 20.26
N LYS A 43 18.74 -15.02 20.94
CA LYS A 43 20.08 -15.15 20.33
C LYS A 43 20.42 -14.02 19.34
N TYR A 44 20.10 -14.22 18.05
CA TYR A 44 20.45 -13.36 16.92
C TYR A 44 19.22 -12.81 16.17
N ALA A 45 18.01 -13.21 16.55
CA ALA A 45 16.77 -12.75 15.94
C ALA A 45 15.95 -11.93 16.95
N SER A 46 15.35 -10.83 16.50
CA SER A 46 14.40 -10.07 17.30
C SER A 46 13.13 -10.89 17.53
N ASN A 47 12.63 -10.86 18.77
CA ASN A 47 11.43 -11.60 19.13
C ASN A 47 10.19 -10.86 18.59
N GLN A 48 9.45 -11.50 17.69
CA GLN A 48 8.25 -10.91 17.08
C GLN A 48 7.15 -10.61 18.11
N ILE A 49 7.08 -11.41 19.19
CA ILE A 49 6.11 -11.20 20.28
C ILE A 49 6.50 -9.97 21.09
N TYR A 50 7.80 -9.75 21.33
CA TYR A 50 8.28 -8.57 22.02
C TYR A 50 7.94 -7.29 21.26
N GLU A 51 8.25 -7.24 19.97
CA GLU A 51 7.92 -6.08 19.12
C GLU A 51 6.41 -5.84 19.05
N ALA A 52 5.61 -6.91 18.93
CA ALA A 52 4.16 -6.77 18.94
C ALA A 52 3.63 -6.25 20.29
N ALA A 53 4.13 -6.78 21.41
CA ALA A 53 3.76 -6.30 22.74
C ALA A 53 4.14 -4.82 22.92
N LYS A 54 5.32 -4.40 22.46
CA LYS A 54 5.75 -3.01 22.51
C LYS A 54 4.79 -2.06 21.77
N ILE A 55 4.40 -2.42 20.55
CA ILE A 55 3.45 -1.63 19.73
C ILE A 55 2.07 -1.62 20.39
N TYR A 56 1.57 -2.78 20.82
CA TYR A 56 0.25 -2.90 21.43
C TYR A 56 0.16 -2.10 22.73
N LEU A 57 1.11 -2.29 23.65
CA LEU A 57 1.11 -1.62 24.94
C LEU A 57 1.25 -0.10 24.78
N ALA A 58 1.99 0.39 23.78
CA ALA A 58 2.08 1.83 23.50
C ALA A 58 0.70 2.48 23.27
N THR A 59 -0.25 1.78 22.64
CA THR A 59 -1.62 2.29 22.42
C THR A 59 -2.51 2.24 23.66
N ARG A 60 -2.12 1.48 24.69
CA ARG A 60 -2.85 1.29 25.96
C ARG A 60 -2.31 2.14 27.10
N ILE A 61 -1.29 2.94 26.85
CA ILE A 61 -0.73 3.87 27.82
C ILE A 61 -1.81 4.91 28.17
N ASN A 62 -2.16 5.00 29.45
CA ASN A 62 -3.18 5.93 29.94
C ASN A 62 -2.57 7.01 30.86
N ALA A 63 -3.31 8.09 31.07
CA ALA A 63 -2.90 9.20 31.94
C ALA A 63 -2.77 8.84 33.43
N SER A 64 -3.19 7.64 33.85
CA SER A 64 -3.04 7.17 35.24
C SER A 64 -1.64 6.60 35.54
N MET A 65 -0.81 6.44 34.51
CA MET A 65 0.57 6.02 34.65
C MET A 65 1.44 7.13 35.22
N LYS A 66 2.13 6.83 36.33
CA LYS A 66 2.96 7.81 37.06
C LYS A 66 4.22 8.25 36.30
N ARG A 67 4.71 7.44 35.35
CA ARG A 67 5.93 7.72 34.59
C ARG A 67 5.83 7.14 33.18
N LEU A 68 6.21 7.94 32.19
CA LEU A 68 6.16 7.60 30.77
C LEU A 68 7.50 7.95 30.12
N ARG A 69 7.96 7.09 29.21
CA ARG A 69 9.12 7.40 28.37
C ARG A 69 8.62 7.85 27.00
N VAL A 70 8.94 9.07 26.61
CA VAL A 70 8.63 9.58 25.27
C VAL A 70 9.92 9.61 24.47
N SER A 71 9.87 9.07 23.26
CA SER A 71 10.97 9.12 22.30
C SER A 71 10.43 9.60 20.96
N ARG A 72 11.20 10.48 20.31
CA ARG A 72 10.98 10.89 18.93
C ARG A 72 12.25 10.57 18.17
N ALA A 73 12.14 9.76 17.12
CA ALA A 73 13.31 9.35 16.34
C ALA A 73 13.79 10.49 15.45
N ASP A 74 12.88 11.15 14.74
CA ASP A 74 13.17 12.23 13.77
C ASP A 74 12.11 13.34 13.81
N GLU A 75 12.39 14.50 13.19
CA GLU A 75 11.45 15.63 13.10
C GLU A 75 10.16 15.29 12.34
N THR A 76 10.14 14.26 11.51
CA THR A 76 8.93 13.79 10.80
C THR A 76 8.25 12.61 11.49
N ALA A 77 8.91 11.98 12.48
CA ALA A 77 8.36 10.83 13.19
C ALA A 77 7.38 11.27 14.28
N SER A 78 6.29 10.51 14.44
CA SER A 78 5.36 10.68 15.55
C SER A 78 6.06 10.44 16.89
N MET A 79 5.64 11.15 17.94
CA MET A 79 6.12 10.90 19.30
C MET A 79 5.67 9.50 19.73
N VAL A 80 6.64 8.62 19.98
CA VAL A 80 6.37 7.26 20.48
C VAL A 80 6.43 7.29 22.00
N ILE A 81 5.33 6.93 22.65
CA ILE A 81 5.25 6.77 24.10
C ILE A 81 5.49 5.29 24.42
N SER A 82 6.39 5.03 25.36
CA SER A 82 6.80 3.69 25.77
C SER A 82 6.83 3.56 27.29
N LEU A 83 6.73 2.32 27.77
CA LEU A 83 6.82 2.02 29.19
C LEU A 83 8.25 2.26 29.69
N GLU A 84 8.40 2.90 30.84
CA GLU A 84 9.70 3.02 31.52
C GLU A 84 10.13 1.64 32.07
N PRO A 85 11.44 1.31 32.06
CA PRO A 85 11.94 0.14 32.77
C PRO A 85 11.48 0.13 34.24
N GLY A 86 10.86 -0.98 34.65
CA GLY A 86 10.26 -1.16 35.98
C GLY A 86 8.81 -0.68 36.10
N GLY A 87 8.27 0.03 35.09
CA GLY A 87 6.87 0.43 35.04
C GLY A 87 5.94 -0.77 34.94
N GLU A 88 4.78 -0.68 35.60
CA GLU A 88 3.75 -1.72 35.60
C GLU A 88 2.51 -1.21 34.87
N MET A 89 1.92 -2.04 34.01
CA MET A 89 0.65 -1.80 33.31
C MET A 89 -0.30 -2.96 33.59
N ILE A 90 -1.58 -2.68 33.75
CA ILE A 90 -2.62 -3.71 33.81
C ILE A 90 -3.46 -3.58 32.54
N ASP A 91 -3.53 -4.66 31.78
CA ASP A 91 -4.42 -4.81 30.63
C ASP A 91 -5.52 -5.82 30.96
N VAL A 92 -6.73 -5.58 30.45
CA VAL A 92 -7.90 -6.42 30.74
C VAL A 92 -8.40 -7.03 29.45
N PHE A 93 -8.35 -8.36 29.37
CA PHE A 93 -8.79 -9.12 28.21
C PHE A 93 -9.81 -10.19 28.62
N GLU A 94 -11.01 -10.14 28.05
CA GLU A 94 -12.14 -11.03 28.41
C GLU A 94 -12.43 -11.08 29.93
N GLY A 95 -12.26 -9.96 30.63
CA GLY A 95 -12.45 -9.88 32.09
C GLY A 95 -11.31 -10.50 32.91
N ILE A 96 -10.19 -10.84 32.29
CA ILE A 96 -8.96 -11.32 32.96
C ILE A 96 -7.93 -10.19 32.96
N GLU A 97 -7.35 -9.92 34.13
CA GLU A 97 -6.29 -8.94 34.30
C GLU A 97 -4.92 -9.56 34.01
N PHE A 98 -4.19 -8.93 33.09
CA PHE A 98 -2.81 -9.25 32.73
C PHE A 98 -1.91 -8.10 33.14
N LYS A 99 -0.98 -8.37 34.06
CA LYS A 99 -0.05 -7.37 34.58
C LYS A 99 1.26 -7.41 33.79
N TRP A 100 1.55 -6.36 33.05
CA TRP A 100 2.77 -6.18 32.27
C TRP A 100 3.82 -5.38 33.02
N ARG A 101 5.08 -5.77 32.87
CA ARG A 101 6.23 -5.06 33.41
C ARG A 101 7.39 -5.11 32.42
N LEU A 102 8.02 -3.96 32.16
CA LEU A 102 9.27 -3.92 31.40
C LEU A 102 10.45 -4.11 32.37
N VAL A 103 11.29 -5.10 32.12
CA VAL A 103 12.50 -5.38 32.90
C VAL A 103 13.72 -5.12 32.03
N CYS A 104 14.68 -4.37 32.57
CA CYS A 104 15.99 -4.16 31.95
C CYS A 104 17.05 -4.75 32.87
N GLN A 105 17.87 -5.66 32.34
CA GLN A 105 19.03 -6.21 33.04
C GLN A 105 20.31 -5.70 32.36
N GLU A 106 21.24 -5.17 33.16
CA GLU A 106 22.57 -4.81 32.69
C GLU A 106 23.47 -6.03 32.76
N LEU A 107 24.07 -6.41 31.63
CA LEU A 107 25.13 -7.41 31.62
C LEU A 107 26.41 -6.77 32.15
N GLU A 108 26.84 -7.18 33.34
CA GLU A 108 28.20 -6.88 33.81
C GLU A 108 29.20 -7.54 32.86
N GLY A 109 29.91 -6.72 32.08
CA GLY A 109 30.99 -7.20 31.25
C GLY A 109 32.09 -7.78 32.12
N SER A 110 32.40 -9.06 31.93
CA SER A 110 33.56 -9.72 32.55
C SER A 110 34.81 -8.87 32.33
N HIS A 111 35.35 -8.32 33.43
CA HIS A 111 36.56 -7.52 33.44
C HIS A 111 37.77 -8.36 33.02
N ASN A 112 38.07 -8.40 31.72
CA ASN A 112 39.41 -8.66 31.22
C ASN A 112 39.55 -8.24 29.75
N ASN A 113 39.75 -6.94 29.51
CA ASN A 113 40.81 -6.49 28.60
C ASN A 113 41.00 -4.97 28.69
N LYS A 114 42.24 -4.55 28.98
CA LYS A 114 42.68 -3.16 28.88
C LYS A 114 42.86 -2.75 27.41
N PHE A 115 41.81 -2.70 26.60
CA PHE A 115 41.84 -1.99 25.31
C PHE A 115 40.43 -1.76 24.77
N ARG A 116 40.17 -0.50 24.38
CA ARG A 116 39.06 0.05 23.56
C ARG A 116 37.84 0.63 24.28
N GLN A 117 37.69 1.94 24.03
CA GLN A 117 36.49 2.74 23.73
C GLN A 117 35.13 2.21 24.20
N ALA A 118 34.41 3.08 24.91
CA ALA A 118 33.03 2.97 25.36
C ALA A 118 32.14 2.15 24.42
N LYS A 119 31.99 0.85 24.72
CA LYS A 119 30.87 0.05 24.23
C LYS A 119 29.73 0.26 25.20
N THR A 120 28.64 0.80 24.69
CA THR A 120 27.30 0.76 25.31
C THR A 120 27.08 -0.62 25.91
N GLY A 121 26.86 -0.69 27.22
CA GLY A 121 26.51 -1.94 27.89
C GLY A 121 25.28 -2.54 27.20
N THR A 122 25.36 -3.82 26.82
CA THR A 122 24.23 -4.52 26.19
C THR A 122 23.17 -4.71 27.27
N GLN A 123 22.21 -3.79 27.34
CA GLN A 123 21.05 -3.90 28.23
C GLN A 123 20.09 -4.92 27.61
N LEU A 124 19.85 -6.03 28.30
CA LEU A 124 18.81 -6.99 27.93
C LEU A 124 17.46 -6.45 28.39
N ARG A 125 16.52 -6.28 27.47
CA ARG A 125 15.15 -5.88 27.77
C ARG A 125 14.22 -7.07 27.63
N SER A 126 13.28 -7.21 28.57
CA SER A 126 12.24 -8.22 28.51
C SER A 126 10.93 -7.68 29.07
N PHE A 127 9.82 -8.14 28.50
CA PHE A 127 8.50 -7.94 29.09
C PHE A 127 8.15 -9.15 29.94
N GLU A 128 7.73 -8.90 31.17
CA GLU A 128 7.13 -9.90 32.05
C GLU A 128 5.62 -9.66 32.08
N VAL A 129 4.84 -10.71 31.78
CA VAL A 129 3.37 -10.69 31.93
C VAL A 129 2.95 -11.66 33.02
N SER A 130 2.38 -11.15 34.09
CA SER A 130 1.92 -11.90 35.26
C SER A 130 0.40 -11.98 35.31
N PHE A 131 -0.12 -13.18 35.57
CA PHE A 131 -1.56 -13.47 35.65
C PHE A 131 -1.80 -14.72 36.51
N HIS A 132 -3.06 -15.02 36.84
CA HIS A 132 -3.40 -16.22 37.63
C HIS A 132 -3.21 -17.51 36.81
N GLU A 133 -2.57 -18.55 37.37
CA GLU A 133 -2.18 -19.80 36.69
C GLU A 133 -3.33 -20.50 35.93
N LYS A 134 -4.56 -20.50 36.49
CA LYS A 134 -5.79 -20.99 35.84
C LYS A 134 -6.03 -20.44 34.42
N HIS A 135 -5.44 -19.29 34.07
CA HIS A 135 -5.59 -18.64 32.77
C HIS A 135 -4.40 -18.87 31.82
N LYS A 136 -3.43 -19.73 32.17
CA LYS A 136 -2.26 -20.04 31.33
C LYS A 136 -2.62 -20.42 29.89
N ASN A 137 -3.60 -21.31 29.72
CA ASN A 137 -4.02 -21.74 28.39
C ASN A 137 -4.68 -20.60 27.60
N LYS A 138 -5.48 -19.74 28.26
CA LYS A 138 -6.06 -18.56 27.63
C LYS A 138 -5.00 -17.51 27.28
N ALA A 139 -4.00 -17.32 28.13
CA ALA A 139 -2.90 -16.40 27.91
C ALA A 139 -2.10 -16.78 26.64
N LEU A 140 -1.72 -18.05 26.53
CA LEU A 140 -0.90 -18.56 25.43
C LEU A 140 -1.67 -18.70 24.11
N ASN A 141 -2.91 -19.19 24.15
CA ASN A 141 -3.67 -19.54 22.94
C ASN A 141 -4.62 -18.44 22.45
N SER A 142 -4.94 -17.45 23.29
CA SER A 142 -5.90 -16.40 22.94
C SER A 142 -5.29 -15.01 23.10
N TYR A 143 -4.71 -14.69 24.25
CA TYR A 143 -4.23 -13.34 24.55
C TYR A 143 -2.98 -12.93 23.78
N LEU A 144 -1.91 -13.76 23.77
CA LEU A 144 -0.71 -13.45 22.99
C LEU A 144 -0.97 -13.41 21.47
N PRO A 145 -1.74 -14.35 20.88
CA PRO A 145 -2.17 -14.23 19.48
C PRO A 145 -3.02 -12.98 19.20
N PHE A 146 -3.88 -12.58 20.14
CA PHE A 146 -4.65 -11.33 20.03
C PHE A 146 -3.73 -10.10 19.99
N ILE A 147 -2.72 -10.03 20.87
CA ILE A 147 -1.72 -8.96 20.85
C ILE A 147 -0.96 -8.94 19.52
N LEU A 148 -0.54 -10.11 19.02
CA LEU A 148 0.10 -10.21 17.71
C LEU A 148 -0.80 -9.71 16.58
N ALA A 149 -2.09 -10.03 16.60
CA ALA A 149 -3.05 -9.58 15.60
C ALA A 149 -3.29 -8.06 15.69
N GLN A 150 -3.46 -7.53 16.90
CA GLN A 150 -3.66 -6.10 17.13
C GLN A 150 -2.43 -5.28 16.76
N ALA A 151 -1.24 -5.71 17.17
CA ALA A 151 0.00 -5.02 16.79
C ALA A 151 0.22 -5.02 15.27
N LYS A 152 -0.15 -6.10 14.58
CA LYS A 152 -0.14 -6.14 13.11
C LYS A 152 -1.14 -5.16 12.51
N ALA A 153 -2.34 -5.01 13.10
CA ALA A 153 -3.34 -4.05 12.65
C ALA A 153 -2.85 -2.60 12.85
N ILE A 154 -2.34 -2.26 14.03
CA ILE A 154 -1.78 -0.93 14.34
C ILE A 154 -0.62 -0.61 13.39
N LYS A 155 0.32 -1.54 13.22
CA LYS A 155 1.45 -1.36 12.29
C LYS A 155 0.99 -1.19 10.84
N HIS A 156 -0.13 -1.80 10.46
CA HIS A 156 -0.71 -1.66 9.13
C HIS A 156 -1.40 -0.30 8.95
N GLU A 157 -2.06 0.21 9.98
CA GLU A 157 -2.69 1.55 9.97
C GLU A 157 -1.65 2.66 9.93
N GLU A 158 -0.60 2.57 10.74
CA GLU A 158 0.50 3.54 10.83
C GLU A 158 1.58 3.35 9.75
N LYS A 159 1.42 2.37 8.85
CA LYS A 159 2.43 2.08 7.82
C LYS A 159 2.60 3.28 6.90
N THR A 160 3.81 3.85 6.90
CA THR A 160 4.28 4.76 5.85
C THR A 160 4.55 3.94 4.59
N LEU A 161 3.98 4.38 3.47
CA LEU A 161 4.21 3.76 2.18
C LEU A 161 5.52 4.27 1.60
N HIS A 162 6.22 3.41 0.87
CA HIS A 162 7.42 3.77 0.16
C HIS A 162 7.21 3.63 -1.35
N LEU A 163 7.81 4.54 -2.10
CA LEU A 163 8.02 4.46 -3.54
C LEU A 163 9.47 4.02 -3.77
N TYR A 164 9.66 2.95 -4.52
CA TYR A 164 10.97 2.43 -4.88
C TYR A 164 11.24 2.71 -6.36
N MET A 165 12.29 3.46 -6.65
CA MET A 165 12.77 3.75 -8.00
C MET A 165 13.98 2.87 -8.33
N ASN A 166 14.12 2.42 -9.58
CA ASN A 166 15.21 1.51 -10.00
C ASN A 166 16.47 2.22 -10.49
N GLU A 167 17.10 3.07 -9.67
CA GLU A 167 18.37 3.69 -10.07
C GLU A 167 19.54 2.69 -9.99
N ARG A 168 20.54 2.83 -10.88
CA ARG A 168 21.83 2.09 -10.81
C ARG A 168 21.67 0.59 -10.48
N GLU A 169 20.67 -0.04 -11.08
CA GLU A 169 20.38 -1.47 -10.95
C GLU A 169 19.96 -1.96 -9.54
N SER A 170 19.48 -1.07 -8.67
CA SER A 170 18.98 -1.38 -7.32
C SER A 170 17.73 -0.55 -6.99
N TRP A 171 16.97 -0.95 -5.96
CA TRP A 171 15.80 -0.20 -5.50
C TRP A 171 16.17 0.87 -4.49
N PHE A 172 15.73 2.11 -4.74
CA PHE A 172 15.93 3.24 -3.85
C PHE A 172 14.60 3.67 -3.22
N PRO A 173 14.44 3.56 -1.89
CA PRO A 173 13.20 3.92 -1.19
C PRO A 173 13.07 5.44 -1.02
N ILE A 174 11.86 5.94 -1.28
CA ILE A 174 11.41 7.30 -1.02
C ILE A 174 10.09 7.21 -0.25
N ASN A 175 9.88 8.05 0.76
CA ASN A 175 8.59 8.09 1.46
C ASN A 175 7.49 8.58 0.50
N LEU A 176 6.46 7.77 0.31
CA LEU A 176 5.33 8.08 -0.55
C LEU A 176 4.24 8.79 0.26
N HIS A 177 4.09 10.10 0.02
CA HIS A 177 3.00 10.91 0.56
C HIS A 177 2.08 11.37 -0.58
N HIS A 178 1.34 10.43 -1.17
CA HIS A 178 0.41 10.75 -2.25
C HIS A 178 -1.03 10.94 -1.71
N PRO A 179 -1.71 12.07 -1.96
CA PRO A 179 -3.04 12.34 -1.39
C PRO A 179 -4.18 11.57 -2.05
N SER A 180 -3.98 11.06 -3.28
CA SER A 180 -5.02 10.34 -4.03
C SER A 180 -5.54 9.10 -3.28
N THR A 181 -6.85 9.07 -3.07
CA THR A 181 -7.63 7.94 -2.60
C THR A 181 -8.72 7.60 -3.61
N PHE A 182 -9.40 6.47 -3.45
CA PHE A 182 -10.56 6.14 -4.29
C PHE A 182 -11.70 7.17 -4.17
N ASP A 183 -11.74 7.97 -3.09
CA ASP A 183 -12.76 8.99 -2.88
C ASP A 183 -12.41 10.30 -3.59
N THR A 184 -11.13 10.65 -3.66
CA THR A 184 -10.66 11.83 -4.41
C THR A 184 -10.49 11.56 -5.91
N LEU A 185 -10.45 10.29 -6.33
CA LEU A 185 -10.22 9.94 -7.74
C LEU A 185 -11.48 10.16 -8.58
N ALA A 186 -11.37 11.01 -9.59
CA ALA A 186 -12.44 11.26 -10.56
C ALA A 186 -12.62 10.06 -11.50
N MET A 187 -13.55 9.17 -11.15
CA MET A 187 -13.90 7.99 -11.93
C MET A 187 -15.38 7.64 -11.78
N GLU A 188 -15.90 6.86 -12.72
CA GLU A 188 -17.28 6.36 -12.65
C GLU A 188 -17.47 5.36 -11.51
N GLU A 189 -18.61 5.44 -10.83
CA GLU A 189 -18.90 4.70 -9.60
C GLU A 189 -18.86 3.18 -9.80
N GLU A 190 -19.39 2.68 -10.92
CA GLU A 190 -19.41 1.25 -11.22
C GLU A 190 -18.00 0.68 -11.42
N LEU A 191 -17.13 1.44 -12.10
CA LEU A 191 -15.74 1.06 -12.31
C LEU A 191 -14.97 1.10 -10.98
N LYS A 192 -15.19 2.14 -10.16
CA LYS A 192 -14.61 2.28 -8.82
C LYS A 192 -14.93 1.05 -7.96
N ARG A 193 -16.22 0.70 -7.87
CA ARG A 193 -16.68 -0.47 -7.11
C ARG A 193 -16.04 -1.76 -7.61
N THR A 194 -16.02 -1.97 -8.92
CA THR A 194 -15.48 -3.20 -9.53
C THR A 194 -14.00 -3.38 -9.21
N VAL A 195 -13.20 -2.30 -9.28
CA VAL A 195 -11.78 -2.33 -8.93
C VAL A 195 -11.57 -2.59 -7.45
N MET A 196 -12.29 -1.88 -6.57
CA MET A 196 -12.18 -2.06 -5.11
C MET A 196 -12.56 -3.48 -4.67
N GLU A 197 -13.61 -4.06 -5.26
CA GLU A 197 -14.03 -5.44 -5.00
C GLU A 197 -12.97 -6.46 -5.46
N ASP A 198 -12.34 -6.26 -6.61
CA ASP A 198 -11.28 -7.15 -7.10
C ASP A 198 -10.04 -7.10 -6.20
N LEU A 199 -9.64 -5.90 -5.76
CA LEU A 199 -8.53 -5.71 -4.82
C LEU A 199 -8.82 -6.37 -3.47
N ALA A 200 -10.01 -6.16 -2.91
CA ALA A 200 -10.42 -6.80 -1.66
C ALA A 200 -10.47 -8.34 -1.80
N ARG A 201 -10.90 -8.82 -2.96
CA ARG A 201 -10.92 -10.26 -3.29
C ARG A 201 -9.51 -10.83 -3.39
N PHE A 202 -8.57 -10.10 -3.97
CA PHE A 202 -7.17 -10.52 -4.10
C PHE A 202 -6.51 -10.74 -2.73
N VAL A 203 -6.64 -9.75 -1.82
CA VAL A 203 -6.04 -9.81 -0.47
C VAL A 203 -6.60 -10.95 0.36
N LYS A 204 -7.92 -11.22 0.28
CA LYS A 204 -8.57 -12.29 1.06
C LYS A 204 -8.23 -13.70 0.58
N ARG A 205 -7.66 -13.86 -0.62
CA ARG A 205 -7.54 -15.17 -1.30
C ARG A 205 -6.17 -15.85 -1.16
N LYS A 206 -5.35 -15.49 -0.18
CA LYS A 206 -4.05 -16.16 0.08
C LYS A 206 -4.11 -17.68 0.00
N ASP A 207 -5.00 -18.29 0.79
CA ASP A 207 -5.12 -19.75 0.89
C ASP A 207 -5.69 -20.38 -0.39
N TYR A 208 -6.49 -19.63 -1.15
CA TYR A 208 -7.00 -20.07 -2.44
C TYR A 208 -5.86 -20.25 -3.44
N TYR A 209 -4.99 -19.24 -3.60
CA TYR A 209 -3.82 -19.31 -4.50
C TYR A 209 -2.88 -20.45 -4.11
N LYS A 210 -2.62 -20.59 -2.80
CA LYS A 210 -1.81 -21.70 -2.25
C LYS A 210 -2.41 -23.06 -2.58
N ARG A 211 -3.72 -23.23 -2.39
CA ARG A 211 -4.41 -24.51 -2.65
C ARG A 211 -4.37 -24.93 -4.12
N ILE A 212 -4.47 -23.97 -5.04
CA ILE A 212 -4.43 -24.26 -6.49
C ILE A 212 -3.00 -24.28 -7.06
N GLY A 213 -1.97 -24.10 -6.22
CA GLY A 213 -0.57 -24.12 -6.63
C GLY A 213 -0.17 -22.97 -7.56
N LYS A 214 -0.87 -21.83 -7.50
CA LYS A 214 -0.54 -20.65 -8.32
C LYS A 214 0.15 -19.58 -7.48
N ALA A 215 1.09 -18.86 -8.09
CA ALA A 215 1.70 -17.69 -7.48
C ALA A 215 0.63 -16.66 -7.11
N TRP A 216 0.72 -16.09 -5.91
CA TRP A 216 -0.25 -15.12 -5.41
C TRP A 216 0.05 -13.73 -5.97
N LYS A 217 -0.28 -13.57 -7.26
CA LYS A 217 -0.14 -12.34 -8.02
C LYS A 217 -1.42 -11.97 -8.77
N ARG A 218 -1.55 -10.69 -9.11
CA ARG A 218 -2.65 -10.14 -9.91
C ARG A 218 -2.13 -9.06 -10.86
N GLY A 219 -2.48 -9.17 -12.14
CA GLY A 219 -2.08 -8.18 -13.15
C GLY A 219 -3.22 -7.25 -13.55
N TYR A 220 -2.93 -5.95 -13.61
CA TYR A 220 -3.83 -4.90 -14.06
C TYR A 220 -3.23 -4.18 -15.28
N LEU A 221 -4.08 -3.87 -16.26
CA LEU A 221 -3.75 -2.98 -17.37
C LEU A 221 -4.65 -1.76 -17.28
N LEU A 222 -4.06 -0.59 -17.06
CA LEU A 222 -4.73 0.70 -17.11
C LEU A 222 -4.51 1.30 -18.49
N TYR A 223 -5.57 1.56 -19.24
CA TYR A 223 -5.44 2.12 -20.58
C TYR A 223 -6.44 3.23 -20.85
N GLY A 224 -6.04 4.20 -21.67
CA GLY A 224 -6.88 5.33 -22.08
C GLY A 224 -6.05 6.59 -22.31
N PRO A 225 -6.68 7.69 -22.75
CA PRO A 225 -5.99 8.95 -23.08
C PRO A 225 -5.09 9.48 -21.95
N PRO A 226 -4.07 10.29 -22.26
CA PRO A 226 -3.31 11.01 -21.24
C PRO A 226 -4.23 11.95 -20.43
N GLY A 227 -3.90 12.22 -19.16
CA GLY A 227 -4.71 13.10 -18.31
C GLY A 227 -5.99 12.47 -17.71
N THR A 228 -6.17 11.15 -17.83
CA THR A 228 -7.32 10.42 -17.27
C THR A 228 -7.12 9.86 -15.87
N GLY A 229 -5.95 10.11 -15.24
CA GLY A 229 -5.68 9.71 -13.86
C GLY A 229 -5.16 8.29 -13.66
N LYS A 230 -4.53 7.67 -14.68
CA LYS A 230 -3.92 6.33 -14.59
C LYS A 230 -2.95 6.19 -13.41
N SER A 231 -1.99 7.11 -13.28
CA SER A 231 -1.02 7.12 -12.16
C SER A 231 -1.69 7.48 -10.83
N SER A 232 -2.70 8.36 -10.84
CA SER A 232 -3.49 8.69 -9.65
C SER A 232 -4.28 7.49 -9.11
N LEU A 233 -4.75 6.60 -9.99
CA LEU A 233 -5.40 5.33 -9.63
C LEU A 233 -4.40 4.36 -8.98
N ILE A 234 -3.18 4.25 -9.51
CA ILE A 234 -2.13 3.43 -8.89
C ILE A 234 -1.85 3.89 -7.45
N ALA A 235 -1.73 5.20 -7.25
CA ALA A 235 -1.56 5.76 -5.91
C ALA A 235 -2.76 5.47 -4.99
N ALA A 236 -3.99 5.59 -5.51
CA ALA A 236 -5.20 5.25 -4.75
C ALA A 236 -5.24 3.75 -4.37
N MET A 237 -4.82 2.86 -5.27
CA MET A 237 -4.69 1.43 -5.01
C MET A 237 -3.66 1.15 -3.91
N ALA A 238 -2.49 1.79 -3.97
CA ALA A 238 -1.46 1.66 -2.95
C ALA A 238 -1.93 2.14 -1.57
N ASN A 239 -2.61 3.29 -1.52
CA ASN A 239 -3.18 3.85 -0.30
C ASN A 239 -4.27 2.97 0.31
N TYR A 240 -5.14 2.40 -0.53
CA TYR A 240 -6.21 1.49 -0.10
C TYR A 240 -5.66 0.17 0.46
N LEU A 241 -4.65 -0.40 -0.19
CA LEU A 241 -4.06 -1.69 0.20
C LEU A 241 -2.94 -1.59 1.24
N LYS A 242 -2.41 -0.38 1.45
CA LYS A 242 -1.16 -0.12 2.21
C LYS A 242 0.05 -0.88 1.64
N PHE A 243 0.13 -0.94 0.31
CA PHE A 243 1.22 -1.60 -0.41
C PHE A 243 2.28 -0.58 -0.82
N ASP A 244 3.54 -0.99 -0.80
CA ASP A 244 4.64 -0.16 -1.31
C ASP A 244 4.64 -0.19 -2.84
N ILE A 245 5.01 0.92 -3.47
CA ILE A 245 5.06 1.05 -4.93
C ILE A 245 6.50 0.83 -5.39
N TYR A 246 6.67 0.03 -6.44
CA TYR A 246 7.93 -0.16 -7.14
C TYR A 246 7.73 0.32 -8.57
N ASP A 247 8.26 1.48 -8.88
CA ASP A 247 8.19 2.06 -10.21
C ASP A 247 9.38 1.58 -11.04
N LEU A 248 9.08 0.80 -12.08
CA LEU A 248 10.07 0.19 -12.94
C LEU A 248 10.17 0.94 -14.26
N GLU A 249 11.18 1.80 -14.36
CA GLU A 249 11.59 2.44 -15.59
C GLU A 249 12.39 1.45 -16.45
N LEU A 250 11.73 0.85 -17.44
CA LEU A 250 12.31 -0.18 -18.31
C LEU A 250 13.45 0.32 -19.19
N THR A 251 13.48 1.61 -19.51
CA THR A 251 14.52 2.25 -20.36
C THR A 251 15.90 2.26 -19.68
N GLU A 252 15.95 2.31 -18.35
CA GLU A 252 17.20 2.26 -17.59
C GLU A 252 17.78 0.84 -17.46
N VAL A 253 16.93 -0.18 -17.60
CA VAL A 253 17.34 -1.58 -17.41
C VAL A 253 17.90 -2.17 -18.69
N ARG A 254 19.23 -2.21 -18.81
CA ARG A 254 19.89 -2.74 -20.02
C ARG A 254 19.87 -4.26 -20.14
N TRP A 255 19.96 -4.98 -19.01
CA TRP A 255 20.19 -6.43 -19.00
C TRP A 255 19.09 -7.20 -18.27
N ASN A 256 18.72 -8.37 -18.80
CA ASN A 256 17.75 -9.29 -18.19
C ASN A 256 18.18 -9.78 -16.78
N SER A 257 19.48 -9.88 -16.53
CA SER A 257 20.02 -10.21 -15.20
C SER A 257 19.71 -9.13 -14.15
N THR A 258 19.82 -7.86 -14.54
CA THR A 258 19.47 -6.72 -13.70
C THR A 258 17.98 -6.69 -13.41
N LEU A 259 17.15 -6.89 -14.44
CA LEU A 259 15.70 -6.99 -14.25
C LEU A 259 15.33 -8.10 -13.26
N ARG A 260 15.96 -9.27 -13.38
CA ARG A 260 15.76 -10.37 -12.43
C ARG A 260 16.14 -9.98 -11.01
N ARG A 261 17.28 -9.31 -10.82
CA ARG A 261 17.73 -8.85 -9.49
C ARG A 261 16.73 -7.88 -8.88
N LEU A 262 16.19 -6.95 -9.67
CA LEU A 262 15.15 -6.01 -9.23
C LEU A 262 13.88 -6.76 -8.79
N LEU A 263 13.35 -7.65 -9.63
CA LEU A 263 12.12 -8.39 -9.31
C LEU A 263 12.24 -9.31 -8.09
N VAL A 264 13.43 -9.87 -7.84
CA VAL A 264 13.72 -10.66 -6.64
C VAL A 264 13.89 -9.77 -5.40
N GLY A 265 14.46 -8.58 -5.56
CA GLY A 265 14.66 -7.62 -4.47
C GLY A 265 13.38 -6.94 -3.96
N MET A 266 12.25 -7.13 -4.65
CA MET A 266 10.96 -6.59 -4.21
C MET A 266 10.45 -7.29 -2.94
N THR A 267 9.91 -6.50 -2.02
CA THR A 267 9.26 -7.02 -0.80
C THR A 267 7.85 -7.55 -1.11
N ASN A 268 7.28 -8.34 -0.19
CA ASN A 268 5.88 -8.76 -0.25
C ASN A 268 4.96 -7.56 0.01
N ARG A 269 3.68 -7.63 -0.41
CA ARG A 269 2.71 -6.51 -0.32
C ARG A 269 3.19 -5.28 -1.08
N SER A 270 3.50 -5.51 -2.35
CA SER A 270 4.03 -4.50 -3.26
C SER A 270 3.21 -4.43 -4.54
N ILE A 271 3.20 -3.22 -5.12
CA ILE A 271 2.67 -2.93 -6.45
C ILE A 271 3.86 -2.64 -7.36
N LEU A 272 4.11 -3.48 -8.36
CA LEU A 272 5.04 -3.19 -9.44
C LEU A 272 4.31 -2.36 -10.50
N VAL A 273 4.85 -1.20 -10.82
CA VAL A 273 4.31 -0.28 -11.82
C VAL A 273 5.26 -0.27 -13.00
N ILE A 274 4.69 -0.40 -14.19
CA ILE A 274 5.41 -0.28 -15.46
C ILE A 274 4.61 0.71 -16.29
N GLU A 275 5.08 1.95 -16.33
CA GLU A 275 4.39 3.02 -17.03
C GLU A 275 4.70 3.04 -18.53
N ASP A 276 3.74 3.52 -19.32
CA ASP A 276 3.84 3.82 -20.75
C ASP A 276 4.50 2.71 -21.58
N ILE A 277 3.97 1.49 -21.48
CA ILE A 277 4.52 0.34 -22.21
C ILE A 277 4.49 0.52 -23.74
N ASP A 278 3.59 1.34 -24.28
CA ASP A 278 3.55 1.71 -25.70
C ASP A 278 4.82 2.47 -26.13
N CYS A 279 5.31 3.41 -25.32
CA CYS A 279 6.54 4.15 -25.60
C CYS A 279 7.75 3.20 -25.65
N THR A 280 7.82 2.22 -24.74
CA THR A 280 8.93 1.25 -24.72
C THR A 280 8.94 0.35 -25.96
N ILE A 281 7.77 -0.03 -26.47
CA ILE A 281 7.64 -0.83 -27.70
C ILE A 281 8.09 -0.01 -28.92
N GLU A 282 7.69 1.25 -29.01
CA GLU A 282 8.10 2.13 -30.11
C GLU A 282 9.60 2.37 -30.15
N LEU A 283 10.22 2.57 -28.99
CA LEU A 283 11.68 2.71 -28.88
C LEU A 283 12.39 1.45 -29.39
N GLN A 284 11.93 0.26 -28.97
CA GLN A 284 12.50 -1.02 -29.44
C GLN A 284 12.37 -1.18 -30.96
N LYS A 285 11.21 -0.88 -31.53
CA LYS A 285 10.99 -0.93 -33.00
C LYS A 285 11.92 0.04 -33.75
N ARG A 286 12.07 1.27 -33.26
CA ARG A 286 12.97 2.26 -33.88
C ARG A 286 14.43 1.85 -33.80
N GLU A 287 14.87 1.26 -32.69
CA GLU A 287 16.23 0.73 -32.56
C GLU A 287 16.50 -0.45 -33.52
N GLU A 288 15.51 -1.31 -33.73
CA GLU A 288 15.57 -2.41 -34.70
C GLU A 288 15.66 -1.90 -36.15
N GLU A 289 14.87 -0.88 -36.49
CA GLU A 289 14.85 -0.25 -37.82
C GLU A 289 16.10 0.61 -38.09
N ALA A 290 16.64 1.29 -37.09
CA ALA A 290 17.81 2.16 -37.22
C ALA A 290 19.14 1.38 -37.39
N GLY A 291 19.13 0.05 -37.39
CA GLY A 291 20.30 -0.78 -37.70
C GLY A 291 21.47 -0.64 -36.72
N SER A 292 21.28 0.02 -35.58
CA SER A 292 22.34 0.33 -34.62
C SER A 292 22.69 -0.92 -33.81
N CYS A 293 23.95 -1.35 -33.95
CA CYS A 293 24.67 -2.34 -33.13
C CYS A 293 24.27 -3.83 -33.29
N LYS A 294 24.72 -4.46 -34.40
CA LYS A 294 24.81 -5.94 -34.55
C LYS A 294 26.02 -6.57 -33.83
N SER A 295 26.49 -6.03 -32.71
CA SER A 295 27.68 -6.56 -32.02
C SER A 295 27.58 -6.54 -30.50
N SER A 296 26.80 -7.48 -29.95
CA SER A 296 26.93 -8.19 -28.65
C SER A 296 25.54 -8.67 -28.21
N SER A 297 25.47 -9.91 -27.75
CA SER A 297 24.28 -10.67 -27.29
C SER A 297 22.91 -9.98 -27.34
N ARG A 298 22.19 -10.12 -28.46
CA ARG A 298 20.75 -9.79 -28.56
C ARG A 298 19.90 -10.51 -27.51
N ASP A 299 20.37 -11.66 -27.00
CA ASP A 299 19.66 -12.48 -26.02
C ASP A 299 19.59 -11.87 -24.60
N ASP A 300 20.41 -10.87 -24.28
CA ASP A 300 20.47 -10.31 -22.91
C ASP A 300 19.82 -8.93 -22.75
N LYS A 301 19.42 -8.26 -23.84
CA LYS A 301 18.73 -6.96 -23.75
C LYS A 301 17.31 -7.14 -23.20
N VAL A 302 16.87 -6.22 -22.34
CA VAL A 302 15.51 -6.24 -21.80
C VAL A 302 14.50 -5.95 -22.90
N THR A 303 13.51 -6.83 -23.02
CA THR A 303 12.33 -6.67 -23.88
C THR A 303 11.08 -6.76 -23.04
N LEU A 304 9.96 -6.18 -23.50
CA LEU A 304 8.67 -6.27 -22.81
C LEU A 304 8.21 -7.74 -22.70
N SER A 305 8.45 -8.53 -23.76
CA SER A 305 8.22 -9.98 -23.75
C SER A 305 9.11 -10.70 -22.73
N GLY A 306 10.37 -10.30 -22.59
CA GLY A 306 11.29 -10.80 -21.57
C GLY A 306 10.79 -10.53 -20.16
N LEU A 307 10.37 -9.30 -19.87
CA LEU A 307 9.76 -8.90 -18.60
C LEU A 307 8.56 -9.79 -18.23
N LEU A 308 7.64 -10.02 -19.17
CA LEU A 308 6.48 -10.86 -18.90
C LEU A 308 6.85 -12.33 -18.68
N ASN A 309 7.88 -12.84 -19.37
CA ASN A 309 8.41 -14.17 -19.09
C ASN A 309 9.00 -14.28 -17.68
N PHE A 310 9.61 -13.21 -17.16
CA PHE A 310 10.06 -13.16 -15.76
C PHE A 310 8.90 -13.09 -14.77
N VAL A 311 7.87 -12.30 -15.09
CA VAL A 311 6.65 -12.17 -14.29
C VAL A 311 5.86 -13.47 -14.24
N ASP A 312 5.81 -14.24 -15.33
CA ASP A 312 5.12 -15.55 -15.37
C ASP A 312 5.97 -16.73 -14.90
N GLY A 313 7.29 -16.59 -14.95
CA GLY A 313 8.21 -17.66 -14.61
C GLY A 313 8.21 -18.01 -13.13
N LEU A 314 9.00 -19.05 -12.80
CA LEU A 314 9.21 -19.53 -11.44
C LEU A 314 9.75 -18.45 -10.48
N TRP A 315 10.27 -17.34 -11.00
CA TRP A 315 10.74 -16.20 -10.20
C TRP A 315 9.62 -15.44 -9.50
N SER A 316 8.39 -15.54 -10.00
CA SER A 316 7.21 -15.01 -9.29
C SER A 316 6.88 -15.79 -8.01
N THR A 317 7.54 -16.92 -7.73
CA THR A 317 7.33 -17.70 -6.49
C THR A 317 8.13 -17.17 -5.30
N SER A 318 9.14 -16.34 -5.53
CA SER A 318 10.00 -15.78 -4.48
C SER A 318 9.34 -14.64 -3.69
N GLY A 319 8.17 -14.17 -4.11
CA GLY A 319 7.36 -13.19 -3.38
C GLY A 319 5.91 -13.61 -3.29
N GLU A 320 5.32 -13.43 -2.11
CA GLU A 320 3.90 -13.62 -1.85
C GLU A 320 3.20 -12.26 -1.92
N GLU A 321 1.95 -12.23 -2.44
CA GLU A 321 1.08 -11.03 -2.39
C GLU A 321 1.61 -9.84 -3.20
N ARG A 322 1.69 -9.99 -4.53
CA ARG A 322 2.16 -8.93 -5.45
C ARG A 322 1.10 -8.52 -6.46
N ILE A 323 0.99 -7.21 -6.70
CA ILE A 323 0.17 -6.65 -7.78
C ILE A 323 1.11 -6.08 -8.84
N ILE A 324 0.76 -6.26 -10.11
CA ILE A 324 1.52 -5.69 -11.23
C ILE A 324 0.56 -4.83 -12.02
N VAL A 325 0.91 -3.57 -12.23
CA VAL A 325 0.11 -2.60 -12.98
C VAL A 325 0.91 -2.12 -14.17
N PHE A 326 0.31 -2.25 -15.35
CA PHE A 326 0.83 -1.71 -16.59
C PHE A 326 -0.03 -0.52 -17.00
N THR A 327 0.59 0.58 -17.45
CA THR A 327 -0.16 1.70 -18.04
C THR A 327 0.16 1.82 -19.53
N THR A 328 -0.85 2.17 -20.33
CA THR A 328 -0.66 2.48 -21.75
C THR A 328 -1.68 3.51 -22.22
N ASN A 329 -1.33 4.31 -23.23
CA ASN A 329 -2.32 5.16 -23.89
C ASN A 329 -3.09 4.42 -24.99
N TYR A 330 -2.50 3.35 -25.56
CA TYR A 330 -2.95 2.70 -26.78
C TYR A 330 -2.97 1.17 -26.64
N LYS A 331 -4.10 0.63 -26.20
CA LYS A 331 -4.25 -0.82 -25.95
C LYS A 331 -4.08 -1.66 -27.22
N GLU A 332 -4.49 -1.13 -28.36
CA GLU A 332 -4.44 -1.76 -29.68
C GLU A 332 -3.01 -1.93 -30.22
N ARG A 333 -2.04 -1.17 -29.68
CA ARG A 333 -0.62 -1.31 -30.06
C ARG A 333 0.08 -2.46 -29.34
N LEU A 334 -0.56 -3.04 -28.33
CA LEU A 334 0.01 -4.13 -27.54
C LEU A 334 -0.15 -5.47 -28.25
N ASP A 335 0.88 -6.32 -28.14
CA ASP A 335 0.81 -7.69 -28.61
C ASP A 335 -0.29 -8.46 -27.83
N PRO A 336 -1.26 -9.09 -28.51
CA PRO A 336 -2.29 -9.92 -27.86
C PRO A 336 -1.74 -11.03 -26.95
N ALA A 337 -0.49 -11.46 -27.14
CA ALA A 337 0.18 -12.41 -26.25
C ALA A 337 0.45 -11.87 -24.84
N LEU A 338 0.50 -10.54 -24.67
CA LEU A 338 0.66 -9.89 -23.36
C LEU A 338 -0.66 -9.88 -22.57
N LEU A 339 -1.81 -9.79 -23.28
CA LEU A 339 -3.16 -9.70 -22.72
C LEU A 339 -3.73 -11.06 -22.24
N ARG A 340 -2.89 -12.10 -22.16
CA ARG A 340 -3.33 -13.44 -21.77
C ARG A 340 -3.63 -13.50 -20.26
N PRO A 341 -4.69 -14.22 -19.84
CA PRO A 341 -4.97 -14.45 -18.43
C PRO A 341 -3.77 -15.06 -17.69
N GLY A 342 -3.47 -14.56 -16.49
CA GLY A 342 -2.26 -14.88 -15.73
C GLY A 342 -1.16 -13.80 -15.80
N ARG A 343 -1.19 -12.95 -16.85
CA ARG A 343 -0.32 -11.78 -17.02
C ARG A 343 -1.04 -10.49 -16.67
N MET A 344 -2.03 -10.13 -17.48
CA MET A 344 -2.90 -8.97 -17.33
C MET A 344 -4.32 -9.49 -17.18
N ASP A 345 -4.78 -9.64 -15.94
CA ASP A 345 -6.07 -10.28 -15.67
C ASP A 345 -7.25 -9.30 -15.73
N MET A 346 -7.01 -8.06 -15.30
CA MET A 346 -8.03 -7.02 -15.23
C MET A 346 -7.64 -5.85 -16.12
N HIS A 347 -8.49 -5.53 -17.08
CA HIS A 347 -8.30 -4.41 -18.00
C HIS A 347 -9.24 -3.27 -17.59
N ILE A 348 -8.67 -2.11 -17.25
CA ILE A 348 -9.40 -0.93 -16.77
C ILE A 348 -9.23 0.17 -17.81
N HIS A 349 -10.34 0.56 -18.42
CA HIS A 349 -10.38 1.69 -19.33
C HIS A 349 -10.58 2.99 -18.54
N MET A 350 -9.57 3.86 -18.54
CA MET A 350 -9.64 5.22 -17.98
C MET A 350 -10.04 6.17 -19.10
N GLY A 351 -11.36 6.33 -19.28
CA GLY A 351 -11.93 7.15 -20.35
C GLY A 351 -12.00 8.65 -20.01
N TYR A 352 -12.72 9.37 -20.87
CA TYR A 352 -13.07 10.77 -20.65
C TYR A 352 -13.93 10.96 -19.40
N CYS A 353 -13.96 12.20 -18.90
CA CYS A 353 -14.71 12.58 -17.73
C CYS A 353 -16.20 12.31 -17.97
N GLY A 354 -16.85 11.59 -17.06
CA GLY A 354 -18.29 11.42 -17.05
C GLY A 354 -18.96 12.30 -15.99
N PRO A 355 -20.30 12.30 -15.92
CA PRO A 355 -21.04 13.11 -14.96
C PRO A 355 -20.69 12.84 -13.50
N HIS A 356 -20.39 11.57 -13.17
CA HIS A 356 -20.01 11.19 -11.81
C HIS A 356 -18.57 11.65 -11.50
N ALA A 357 -17.64 11.40 -12.43
CA ALA A 357 -16.26 11.90 -12.30
C ALA A 357 -16.22 13.43 -12.13
N PHE A 358 -17.05 14.18 -12.87
CA PHE A 358 -17.19 15.62 -12.71
C PHE A 358 -17.66 16.02 -11.31
N ARG A 359 -18.68 15.37 -10.75
CA ARG A 359 -19.14 15.67 -9.37
C ARG A 359 -18.03 15.48 -8.35
N VAL A 360 -17.24 14.42 -8.50
CA VAL A 360 -16.08 14.18 -7.63
C VAL A 360 -15.06 15.32 -7.76
N LEU A 361 -14.77 15.78 -8.99
CA LEU A 361 -13.89 16.94 -9.19
C LEU A 361 -14.46 18.22 -8.56
N ALA A 362 -15.73 18.55 -8.79
CA ALA A 362 -16.37 19.73 -8.21
C ALA A 362 -16.34 19.70 -6.67
N SER A 363 -16.61 18.54 -6.08
CA SER A 363 -16.53 18.35 -4.62
C SER A 363 -15.09 18.47 -4.11
N ASN A 364 -14.09 17.93 -4.83
CA ASN A 364 -12.69 18.03 -4.40
C ASN A 364 -12.08 19.44 -4.50
N TYR A 365 -12.39 20.18 -5.56
CA TYR A 365 -11.78 21.50 -5.82
C TYR A 365 -12.56 22.64 -5.16
N HIS A 366 -13.89 22.56 -5.15
CA HIS A 366 -14.77 23.63 -4.67
C HIS A 366 -15.61 23.24 -3.46
N ASN A 367 -15.56 21.98 -3.00
CA ASN A 367 -16.33 21.49 -1.86
C ASN A 367 -17.85 21.65 -2.03
N VAL A 368 -18.31 21.46 -3.28
CA VAL A 368 -19.72 21.59 -3.69
C VAL A 368 -20.24 20.27 -4.26
N ASP A 369 -21.38 19.82 -3.71
CA ASP A 369 -22.06 18.60 -4.12
C ASP A 369 -23.26 18.84 -5.05
N ASP A 370 -23.78 20.07 -5.10
CA ASP A 370 -24.87 20.47 -5.99
C ASP A 370 -24.77 21.95 -6.40
N HIS A 371 -25.11 22.25 -7.65
CA HIS A 371 -25.08 23.60 -8.20
C HIS A 371 -26.08 23.75 -9.37
N PRO A 372 -26.72 24.92 -9.56
CA PRO A 372 -27.65 25.15 -10.68
C PRO A 372 -27.09 24.84 -12.08
N LEU A 373 -25.78 24.97 -12.27
CA LEU A 373 -25.09 24.66 -13.54
C LEU A 373 -24.73 23.18 -13.74
N PHE A 374 -24.87 22.33 -12.71
CA PHE A 374 -24.51 20.91 -12.82
C PHE A 374 -25.31 20.17 -13.89
N PRO A 375 -26.64 20.33 -14.03
CA PRO A 375 -27.39 19.64 -15.08
C PRO A 375 -26.89 20.00 -16.50
N GLU A 376 -26.52 21.26 -16.72
CA GLU A 376 -25.97 21.73 -18.00
C GLU A 376 -24.58 21.12 -18.25
N ILE A 377 -23.66 21.24 -17.29
CA ILE A 377 -22.30 20.67 -17.40
C ILE A 377 -22.36 19.15 -17.62
N GLN A 378 -23.25 18.45 -16.90
CA GLN A 378 -23.41 17.01 -17.05
C GLN A 378 -23.97 16.61 -18.41
N GLY A 379 -24.79 17.47 -19.05
CA GLY A 379 -25.20 17.30 -20.44
C GLY A 379 -24.01 17.44 -21.38
N LEU A 380 -23.25 18.53 -21.25
CA LEU A 380 -22.11 18.84 -22.10
C LEU A 380 -20.97 17.79 -22.01
N VAL A 381 -20.65 17.34 -20.80
CA VAL A 381 -19.60 16.33 -20.55
C VAL A 381 -19.95 14.96 -21.15
N ARG A 382 -21.23 14.67 -21.43
CA ARG A 382 -21.63 13.44 -22.15
C ARG A 382 -21.41 13.54 -23.65
N GLU A 383 -21.46 14.74 -24.21
CA GLU A 383 -21.37 14.99 -25.64
C GLU A 383 -19.94 15.31 -26.09
N VAL A 384 -19.16 15.93 -25.20
CA VAL A 384 -17.81 16.41 -25.47
C VAL A 384 -16.77 15.51 -24.79
N GLU A 385 -15.81 15.03 -25.58
CA GLU A 385 -14.66 14.30 -25.06
C GLU A 385 -13.71 15.23 -24.30
N VAL A 386 -13.82 15.24 -22.98
CA VAL A 386 -12.98 16.03 -22.08
C VAL A 386 -12.32 15.14 -21.04
N THR A 387 -11.04 15.33 -20.78
CA THR A 387 -10.32 14.55 -19.78
C THR A 387 -10.56 15.12 -18.37
N PRO A 388 -10.52 14.27 -17.31
CA PRO A 388 -10.54 14.75 -15.93
C PRO A 388 -9.48 15.82 -15.63
N ALA A 389 -8.30 15.73 -16.24
CA ALA A 389 -7.24 16.74 -16.09
C ALA A 389 -7.63 18.10 -16.67
N GLU A 390 -8.24 18.15 -17.86
CA GLU A 390 -8.74 19.41 -18.44
C GLU A 390 -9.85 20.04 -17.58
N VAL A 391 -10.79 19.22 -17.09
CA VAL A 391 -11.84 19.71 -16.17
C VAL A 391 -11.24 20.24 -14.87
N ALA A 392 -10.27 19.52 -14.30
CA ALA A 392 -9.56 19.98 -13.10
C ALA A 392 -8.83 21.31 -13.34
N GLU A 393 -8.19 21.47 -14.50
CA GLU A 393 -7.50 22.72 -14.86
C GLU A 393 -8.47 23.90 -14.90
N GLU A 394 -9.64 23.74 -15.54
CA GLU A 394 -10.67 24.78 -15.57
C GLU A 394 -11.19 25.12 -14.16
N LEU A 395 -11.44 24.11 -13.33
CA LEU A 395 -11.90 24.31 -11.95
C LEU A 395 -10.84 25.01 -11.08
N MET A 396 -9.56 24.90 -11.40
CA MET A 396 -8.46 25.55 -10.67
C MET A 396 -8.22 27.01 -11.10
N ARG A 397 -8.84 27.51 -12.18
CA ARG A 397 -8.58 28.87 -12.68
C ARG A 397 -9.10 29.97 -11.75
N SER A 398 -10.11 29.66 -10.94
CA SER A 398 -10.73 30.59 -10.00
C SER A 398 -11.03 29.87 -8.69
N ASP A 399 -10.83 30.55 -7.57
CA ASP A 399 -11.27 30.08 -6.24
C ASP A 399 -12.78 30.26 -6.04
N ASP A 400 -13.43 31.11 -6.84
CA ASP A 400 -14.88 31.33 -6.82
C ASP A 400 -15.58 30.23 -7.64
N THR A 401 -16.45 29.47 -6.99
CA THR A 401 -17.17 28.34 -7.57
C THR A 401 -18.07 28.74 -8.74
N ASP A 402 -18.79 29.87 -8.65
CA ASP A 402 -19.71 30.29 -9.69
C ASP A 402 -18.94 30.65 -10.96
N VAL A 403 -17.84 31.39 -10.79
CA VAL A 403 -16.93 31.80 -11.87
C VAL A 403 -16.25 30.59 -12.51
N ALA A 404 -15.76 29.64 -11.70
CA ALA A 404 -15.10 28.44 -12.18
C ALA A 404 -16.04 27.53 -12.98
N LEU A 405 -17.27 27.31 -12.48
CA LEU A 405 -18.26 26.49 -13.16
C LEU A 405 -18.78 27.16 -14.44
N GLN A 406 -18.94 28.49 -14.44
CA GLN A 406 -19.30 29.21 -15.65
C GLN A 406 -18.18 29.14 -16.70
N GLY A 407 -16.92 29.31 -16.30
CA GLY A 407 -15.77 29.15 -17.20
C GLY A 407 -15.69 27.73 -17.79
N LEU A 408 -16.01 26.71 -16.99
CA LEU A 408 -16.07 25.33 -17.47
C LEU A 408 -17.19 25.12 -18.52
N VAL A 409 -18.36 25.73 -18.33
CA VAL A 409 -19.45 25.69 -19.33
C VAL A 409 -18.99 26.31 -20.65
N GLU A 410 -18.39 27.49 -20.60
CA GLU A 410 -17.86 28.18 -21.78
C GLU A 410 -16.82 27.33 -22.52
N PHE A 411 -15.87 26.75 -21.78
CA PHE A 411 -14.86 25.83 -22.33
C PHE A 411 -15.48 24.60 -23.01
N LEU A 412 -16.46 23.97 -22.38
CA LEU A 412 -17.13 22.79 -22.92
C LEU A 412 -17.94 23.13 -24.19
N GLN A 413 -18.63 24.27 -24.21
CA GLN A 413 -19.36 24.75 -25.37
C GLN A 413 -18.42 25.06 -26.55
N GLU A 414 -17.28 25.72 -26.29
CA GLU A 414 -16.26 25.98 -27.32
C GLU A 414 -15.69 24.67 -27.90
N LYS A 415 -15.36 23.72 -27.03
CA LYS A 415 -14.83 22.41 -27.44
C LYS A 415 -15.86 21.59 -28.21
N GLY A 416 -17.14 21.61 -27.81
CA GLY A 416 -18.24 20.99 -28.56
C GLY A 416 -18.49 21.64 -29.93
N GLY A 417 -18.39 22.97 -30.01
CA GLY A 417 -18.47 23.73 -31.27
C GLY A 417 -17.33 23.41 -32.23
N ASN A 418 -16.12 23.18 -31.71
CA ASN A 418 -14.97 22.77 -32.52
C ASN A 418 -15.06 21.30 -32.95
N ALA A 419 -15.54 20.41 -32.09
CA ALA A 419 -15.73 18.99 -32.41
C ALA A 419 -16.78 18.76 -33.51
N SER A 420 -17.90 19.50 -33.47
CA SER A 420 -18.93 19.46 -34.52
C SER A 420 -18.42 19.99 -35.87
N ARG A 421 -17.59 21.05 -35.86
CA ARG A 421 -16.91 21.54 -37.07
C ARG A 421 -15.85 20.58 -37.62
N ALA A 422 -15.18 19.81 -36.76
CA ALA A 422 -14.21 18.81 -37.17
C ALA A 422 -14.88 17.58 -37.80
N LYS A 423 -15.94 17.04 -37.17
CA LYS A 423 -16.74 15.93 -37.73
C LYS A 423 -17.36 16.27 -39.08
N GLY A 424 -17.89 17.50 -39.24
CA GLY A 424 -18.41 17.96 -40.53
C GLY A 424 -17.35 18.02 -41.63
N LYS A 425 -16.07 18.29 -41.28
CA LYS A 425 -14.96 18.25 -42.24
C LYS A 425 -14.51 16.83 -42.58
N GLU A 426 -14.49 15.91 -41.61
CA GLU A 426 -14.17 14.49 -41.86
C GLU A 426 -15.22 13.82 -42.74
N GLU A 427 -16.51 14.06 -42.51
CA GLU A 427 -17.60 13.56 -43.36
C GLU A 427 -17.52 14.13 -44.79
N LEU A 428 -17.16 15.41 -44.95
CA LEU A 428 -16.92 16.02 -46.27
C LEU A 428 -15.70 15.41 -46.98
N VAL A 429 -14.65 15.03 -46.25
CA VAL A 429 -13.45 14.40 -46.83
C VAL A 429 -13.71 12.95 -47.21
N GLU A 430 -14.44 12.17 -46.40
CA GLU A 430 -14.86 10.81 -46.75
C GLU A 430 -15.85 10.80 -47.93
N HIS A 431 -16.74 11.79 -48.02
CA HIS A 431 -17.68 11.89 -49.14
C HIS A 431 -16.98 12.25 -50.45
N VAL A 432 -15.98 13.14 -50.43
CA VAL A 432 -15.15 13.46 -51.60
C VAL A 432 -14.26 12.27 -52.00
N ALA A 433 -13.69 11.53 -51.03
CA ALA A 433 -12.89 10.34 -51.29
C ALA A 433 -13.73 9.16 -51.86
N GLY A 434 -15.01 9.08 -51.52
CA GLY A 434 -15.95 8.11 -52.10
C GLY A 434 -16.35 8.42 -53.55
N MET A 435 -16.46 9.71 -53.91
CA MET A 435 -16.83 10.13 -55.27
C MET A 435 -15.71 9.91 -56.29
N ASP A 436 -14.44 9.95 -55.87
CA ASP A 436 -13.29 9.68 -56.75
C ASP A 436 -13.12 8.17 -57.08
N GLN A 437 -13.78 7.26 -56.35
CA GLN A 437 -13.76 5.82 -56.66
C GLN A 437 -14.85 5.39 -57.66
N GLU A 438 -15.93 6.16 -57.85
CA GLU A 438 -17.00 5.84 -58.80
C GLU A 438 -16.78 6.40 -60.21
N ALA A 439 -15.90 7.39 -60.39
CA ALA A 439 -15.62 8.01 -61.70
C ALA A 439 -14.61 7.23 -62.58
N GLY A 440 -14.15 6.06 -62.14
CA GLY A 440 -12.96 5.39 -62.67
C GLY A 440 -13.17 4.11 -63.48
N VAL A 441 -14.35 3.81 -64.05
CA VAL A 441 -14.50 2.62 -64.92
C VAL A 441 -15.54 2.83 -66.03
N GLU A 442 -15.11 3.28 -67.21
CA GLU A 442 -15.68 2.83 -68.49
C GLU A 442 -14.76 3.25 -69.66
N MET A 443 -13.99 2.31 -70.20
CA MET A 443 -13.32 2.41 -71.50
C MET A 443 -13.82 1.25 -72.37
N PRO A 444 -14.35 1.50 -73.59
CA PRO A 444 -14.98 0.45 -74.38
C PRO A 444 -13.95 -0.42 -75.10
N GLU A 445 -14.12 -1.74 -75.01
CA GLU A 445 -13.35 -2.74 -75.76
C GLU A 445 -13.49 -2.54 -77.27
N LYS A 446 -12.36 -2.26 -77.94
CA LYS A 446 -12.25 -2.35 -79.39
C LYS A 446 -12.05 -3.81 -79.80
N ARG A 447 -13.06 -4.35 -80.49
CA ARG A 447 -12.94 -5.53 -81.38
C ARG A 447 -12.03 -5.23 -82.58
N ALA A 448 -11.08 -6.12 -82.85
CA ALA A 448 -10.55 -6.45 -84.19
C ALA A 448 -9.87 -7.83 -84.05
N SER A 449 -10.44 -8.90 -84.61
CA SER A 449 -10.23 -9.40 -86.00
C SER A 449 -8.92 -10.14 -86.16
#